data_AF-A0A193SI67-F1
#
_entry.id   AF-A0A193SI67-F1
#
_cell.length_a   1.000
_cell.length_b   1.000
_cell.length_c   1.000
_cell.angle_alpha   90.00
_cell.angle_beta   90.00
_cell.angle_gamma   90.00
#
_symmetry.space_group_name_H-M   'P 1'
#
loop_
_entity.id
_entity.type
_entity.pdbx_description
1 polymer ?
#
loop_
_entity_poly.entity_id
_entity_poly.type
_entity_poly.pdbx_seq_one_letter_code
_entity_poly.pdbx_strand_id
1 'polypeptide(L)'
;MKPTMMTGACCVAALAPFSIHATPADPGEELMALAPSIALLNADGPHDHWNGVGHINSRSGSNCTETLIDSRSVDSPPDAPAAG
;
A
#
# COMPACT_ATOMS: atom_id res chain seq x y z
N MET A 1 -20.73 -12.14 51.65
CA MET A 1 -19.89 -11.01 52.13
C MET A 1 -18.63 -10.92 51.28
N LYS A 2 -18.18 -9.68 51.00
CA LYS A 2 -16.93 -9.20 50.36
C LYS A 2 -16.92 -8.94 48.84
N PRO A 3 -16.20 -7.87 48.40
CA PRO A 3 -16.83 -6.79 47.63
C PRO A 3 -15.96 -6.24 46.47
N THR A 4 -16.51 -5.21 45.81
CA THR A 4 -15.81 -4.07 45.17
C THR A 4 -15.09 -4.29 43.83
N MET A 5 -15.83 -4.04 42.74
CA MET A 5 -15.30 -3.32 41.57
C MET A 5 -14.97 -1.88 41.97
N MET A 6 -13.84 -1.33 41.50
CA MET A 6 -13.69 0.06 40.98
C MET A 6 -12.24 0.57 41.07
N THR A 7 -11.43 0.41 40.01
CA THR A 7 -10.11 1.09 39.86
C THR A 7 -9.77 1.43 38.40
N GLY A 8 -10.76 1.75 37.55
CA GLY A 8 -10.52 1.87 36.10
C GLY A 8 -10.44 3.29 35.50
N ALA A 9 -10.74 4.35 36.25
CA ALA A 9 -11.17 5.61 35.63
C ALA A 9 -10.11 6.72 35.44
N CYS A 10 -8.86 6.57 35.90
CA CYS A 10 -7.92 7.71 35.92
C CYS A 10 -7.00 7.88 34.69
N CYS A 11 -6.96 6.95 33.72
CA CYS A 11 -5.91 6.99 32.68
C CYS A 11 -6.24 7.83 31.43
N VAL A 12 -7.49 8.28 31.24
CA VAL A 12 -7.90 8.89 29.95
C VAL A 12 -7.58 10.39 29.87
N ALA A 13 -7.41 11.09 31.00
CA ALA A 13 -7.23 12.54 31.02
C ALA A 13 -5.85 13.01 30.52
N ALA A 14 -4.85 12.13 30.40
CA ALA A 14 -3.47 12.50 30.08
C ALA A 14 -3.19 12.73 28.59
N LEU A 15 -4.11 12.36 27.69
CA LEU A 15 -3.86 12.37 26.24
C LEU A 15 -4.39 13.63 25.51
N ALA A 16 -4.98 14.59 26.23
CA ALA A 16 -5.61 15.76 25.63
C ALA A 16 -4.68 16.77 24.90
N PRO A 17 -3.37 16.95 25.21
CA PRO A 17 -2.63 18.07 24.62
C PRO A 17 -1.89 17.74 23.30
N PHE A 18 -1.86 16.50 22.83
CA PHE A 18 -1.11 16.12 21.62
C PHE A 18 -1.99 16.15 20.36
N SER A 19 -2.44 17.34 19.96
CA SER A 19 -3.09 17.51 18.65
C SER A 19 -2.03 17.57 17.55
N ILE A 20 -1.74 16.43 16.92
CA ILE A 20 -0.90 16.35 15.72
C ILE A 20 -1.70 16.98 14.56
N HIS A 21 -1.27 18.15 14.09
CA HIS A 21 -1.85 18.79 12.91
C HIS A 21 -1.12 18.27 11.67
N ALA A 22 -1.85 17.67 10.73
CA ALA A 22 -1.29 17.24 9.46
C ALA A 22 -0.89 18.46 8.62
N THR A 23 0.37 18.50 8.16
CA THR A 23 0.83 19.52 7.22
C THR A 23 0.24 19.24 5.83
N PRO A 24 -0.32 20.25 5.12
CA PRO A 24 -0.95 20.05 3.82
C PRO A 24 0.03 19.93 2.64
N ALA A 25 1.34 20.03 2.86
CA ALA A 25 2.34 19.94 1.80
C ALA A 25 2.85 18.49 1.67
N ASP A 26 2.46 17.82 0.57
CA ASP A 26 2.98 16.51 0.16
C ASP A 26 4.32 16.68 -0.60
N PRO A 27 5.41 15.99 -0.22
CA PRO A 27 6.70 16.05 -0.92
C PRO A 27 6.71 15.43 -2.33
N GLY A 28 5.62 14.83 -2.81
CA GLY A 28 5.48 14.36 -4.18
C GLY A 28 4.78 15.39 -5.08
N GLU A 29 5.53 15.97 -6.02
CA GLU A 29 5.06 16.62 -7.26
C GLU A 29 3.67 17.28 -7.17
N GLU A 30 3.63 18.59 -6.83
CA GLU A 30 2.54 19.61 -6.89
C GLU A 30 1.18 19.24 -7.52
N LEU A 31 0.62 18.09 -7.19
CA LEU A 31 -0.67 17.62 -7.67
C LEU A 31 -1.63 17.90 -6.53
N MET A 32 -2.41 18.96 -6.69
CA MET A 32 -3.59 19.18 -5.86
C MET A 32 -4.36 17.85 -5.81
N ALA A 33 -4.44 17.25 -4.62
CA ALA A 33 -4.98 15.91 -4.34
C ALA A 33 -6.51 15.77 -4.60
N LEU A 34 -7.04 16.54 -5.56
CA LEU A 34 -8.47 16.75 -5.83
C LEU A 34 -8.84 16.47 -7.30
N ALA A 35 -7.87 16.15 -8.18
CA ALA A 35 -8.19 15.72 -9.54
C ALA A 35 -8.76 14.28 -9.51
N PRO A 36 -9.86 13.98 -10.23
CA PRO A 36 -10.36 12.63 -10.35
C PRO A 36 -9.30 11.68 -10.92
N SER A 37 -9.24 10.45 -10.39
CA SER A 37 -8.40 9.40 -10.98
C SER A 37 -8.85 9.13 -12.42
N ILE A 38 -7.90 9.10 -13.36
CA ILE A 38 -8.14 8.74 -14.75
C ILE A 38 -7.52 7.37 -15.06
N ALA A 39 -8.21 6.57 -15.89
CA ALA A 39 -7.61 5.36 -16.43
C ALA A 39 -6.58 5.77 -17.51
N LEU A 40 -5.33 5.40 -17.29
CA LEU A 40 -4.28 5.58 -18.28
C LEU A 40 -4.32 4.43 -19.29
N LEU A 41 -4.19 4.75 -20.57
CA LEU A 41 -4.05 3.75 -21.63
C LEU A 41 -2.57 3.42 -21.81
N ASN A 42 -2.23 2.13 -21.86
CA ASN A 42 -0.90 1.67 -22.27
C ASN A 42 -0.80 1.61 -23.81
N ALA A 43 -1.08 2.73 -24.49
CA ALA A 43 -0.87 2.84 -25.93
C ALA A 43 0.64 2.96 -26.22
N ASP A 44 1.16 2.18 -27.17
CA ASP A 44 2.58 2.15 -27.58
C ASP A 44 3.58 1.58 -26.54
N GLY A 45 3.08 0.90 -25.51
CA GLY A 45 3.88 0.18 -24.51
C GLY A 45 4.67 0.97 -23.44
N PRO A 46 4.45 2.28 -23.17
CA PRO A 46 5.19 3.02 -22.14
C PRO A 46 4.95 2.47 -20.71
N HIS A 47 3.92 1.65 -20.54
CA HIS A 47 3.50 1.03 -19.30
C HIS A 47 3.43 -0.49 -19.39
N ASP A 48 4.21 -1.13 -20.27
CA ASP A 48 4.22 -2.60 -20.40
C ASP A 48 4.57 -3.34 -19.11
N HIS A 49 5.24 -2.67 -18.16
CA HIS A 49 5.48 -3.19 -16.83
C HIS A 49 4.19 -3.43 -16.02
N TRP A 50 3.06 -2.78 -16.35
CA TRP A 50 1.76 -3.05 -15.72
C TRP A 50 1.22 -4.44 -16.04
N ASN A 51 1.66 -5.08 -17.12
CA ASN A 51 1.28 -6.46 -17.43
C ASN A 51 1.81 -7.44 -16.37
N GLY A 52 2.80 -7.04 -15.57
CA GLY A 52 3.29 -7.81 -14.43
C GLY A 52 2.44 -7.64 -13.16
N VAL A 53 1.52 -6.67 -13.10
CA VAL A 53 0.71 -6.40 -11.91
C VAL A 53 -0.59 -7.20 -11.95
N GLY A 54 -0.87 -7.93 -10.87
CA GLY A 54 -2.02 -8.82 -10.77
C GLY A 54 -2.64 -8.86 -9.38
N HIS A 55 -3.55 -9.81 -9.18
CA HIS A 55 -4.18 -10.08 -7.89
C HIS A 55 -3.96 -11.54 -7.51
N ILE A 56 -3.45 -11.76 -6.29
CA ILE A 56 -3.34 -13.09 -5.69
C ILE A 56 -4.45 -13.30 -4.67
N ASN A 57 -5.12 -14.45 -4.77
CA ASN A 57 -6.08 -14.90 -3.79
C ASN A 57 -5.48 -16.06 -2.99
N SER A 58 -5.29 -15.85 -1.68
CA SER A 58 -4.91 -16.95 -0.79
C SER A 58 -6.06 -17.93 -0.63
N ARG A 59 -5.72 -19.20 -0.39
CA ARG A 59 -6.68 -20.22 0.05
C ARG A 59 -7.45 -19.82 1.31
N SER A 60 -6.86 -18.99 2.17
CA SER A 60 -7.51 -18.45 3.37
C SER A 60 -8.43 -17.24 3.11
N GLY A 61 -8.56 -16.80 1.86
CA GLY A 61 -9.48 -15.74 1.46
C GLY A 61 -8.89 -14.32 1.43
N SER A 62 -7.58 -14.15 1.60
CA SER A 62 -6.96 -12.83 1.38
C SER A 62 -6.86 -12.53 -0.11
N ASN A 63 -7.25 -11.31 -0.52
CA ASN A 63 -7.04 -10.78 -1.85
C ASN A 63 -5.98 -9.67 -1.76
N CYS A 64 -4.85 -9.88 -2.41
CA CYS A 64 -3.72 -8.95 -2.39
C CYS A 64 -3.34 -8.58 -3.82
N THR A 65 -2.76 -7.40 -4.00
CA THR A 65 -2.06 -7.05 -5.25
C THR A 65 -0.70 -7.74 -5.27
N GLU A 66 -0.31 -8.26 -6.42
CA GLU A 66 1.01 -8.85 -6.66
C GLU A 66 1.68 -8.23 -7.89
N THR A 67 3.00 -8.36 -7.98
CA THR A 67 3.77 -8.02 -9.17
C THR A 67 4.71 -9.16 -9.51
N LEU A 68 4.75 -9.53 -10.79
CA LEU A 68 5.72 -10.48 -11.31
C LEU A 68 7.11 -9.83 -11.30
N ILE A 69 8.08 -10.53 -10.73
CA ILE A 69 9.48 -10.12 -10.70
C ILE A 69 10.21 -11.00 -11.71
N ASP A 70 10.69 -10.40 -12.79
CA ASP A 70 11.61 -11.07 -13.71
C ASP A 70 13.02 -11.04 -13.11
N SER A 71 13.51 -12.20 -12.68
CA SER A 71 14.85 -12.36 -12.08
C SER A 71 15.97 -12.52 -13.10
N ARG A 72 15.65 -12.50 -14.40
CA ARG A 72 16.64 -12.62 -15.48
C ARG A 72 17.44 -11.33 -15.63
N SER A 73 18.65 -11.45 -16.16
CA SER A 73 19.43 -10.26 -16.52
C SER A 73 18.81 -9.58 -17.74
N VAL A 74 19.07 -8.27 -17.90
CA VAL A 74 18.63 -7.51 -19.09
C VAL A 74 19.20 -8.11 -20.38
N ASP A 75 20.37 -8.75 -20.31
CA ASP A 75 21.02 -9.39 -21.45
C ASP A 75 20.57 -10.85 -21.67
N SER A 76 19.64 -11.36 -20.85
CA SER A 76 19.17 -12.73 -20.97
C SER A 76 18.33 -12.91 -22.24
N PRO A 77 18.49 -14.03 -22.98
CA PRO A 77 17.58 -14.40 -24.05
C PRO A 77 16.12 -14.42 -23.57
N PRO A 78 15.14 -14.09 -24.44
CA PRO A 78 13.71 -14.06 -24.06
C PRO A 78 13.19 -15.38 -23.51
N ASP A 79 13.78 -16.50 -23.92
CA ASP A 79 13.46 -17.88 -23.52
C ASP A 79 14.34 -18.41 -22.39
N ALA A 80 15.25 -17.60 -21.84
CA ALA A 80 16.04 -17.96 -20.68
C ALA A 80 15.12 -18.20 -19.47
N PRO A 81 15.40 -19.21 -18.63
CA PRO A 81 14.64 -19.45 -17.42
C PRO A 81 14.87 -18.33 -16.39
N ALA A 82 13.81 -17.96 -15.67
CA ALA A 82 13.93 -17.14 -14.47
C ALA A 82 14.64 -17.94 -13.36
N ALA A 83 15.47 -17.27 -12.56
CA ALA A 83 16.03 -17.86 -11.35
C ALA A 83 14.90 -18.11 -10.33
N GLY A 84 14.90 -19.30 -9.73
CA GLY A 84 13.92 -19.74 -8.72
C GLY A 84 14.45 -19.69 -7.29
#